data_AF-A0A946ZAP2-F1
#
_entry.id   AF-A0A946ZAP2-F1
#
_cell.length_a   1.000
_cell.length_b   1.000
_cell.length_c   1.000
_cell.angle_alpha   90.00
_cell.angle_beta   90.00
_cell.angle_gamma   90.00
#
_symmetry.space_group_name_H-M   'P 1'
#
loop_
_entity.id
_entity.type
_entity.pdbx_description
1 polymer ?
#
loop_
_entity_poly.entity_id
_entity_poly.type
_entity_poly.pdbx_seq_one_letter_code
_entity_poly.pdbx_strand_id
1 'polypeptide(L)'
;MLHLNIVDETAPLKAVVLGRAESSGPVPKPEEAYDPKSLEHILSGTYPKEADLIKQMEGFADVFMKYGVEVFRPEVIQDCNQIFARDIAFVIDNKLIKANILPDREEEFEAILHVLDYILPEHIMYPPEEVHVEGGDVMPWHDHIFVGTYTGDNYPDYITARTNQTGVDYIRQMFPYKKVR
;
A
#
# COMPACT_ATOMS: atom_id res chain seq x y z
N MET A 1 7.40 20.47 -5.39
CA MET A 1 7.99 19.19 -4.95
C MET A 1 7.50 18.87 -3.55
N LEU A 2 7.04 17.65 -3.36
CA LEU A 2 6.56 17.08 -2.10
C LEU A 2 7.76 16.71 -1.24
N HIS A 3 7.80 17.21 -0.01
CA HIS A 3 8.83 16.88 0.97
C HIS A 3 8.34 15.73 1.85
N LEU A 4 8.71 14.51 1.48
CA LEU A 4 8.41 13.31 2.27
C LEU A 4 9.09 13.38 3.64
N ASN A 5 8.32 13.11 4.70
CA ASN A 5 8.82 13.07 6.07
C ASN A 5 7.87 12.23 6.96
N ILE A 6 7.97 10.90 6.84
CA ILE A 6 7.19 9.94 7.61
C ILE A 6 8.10 9.26 8.63
N VAL A 7 8.10 9.80 9.84
CA VAL A 7 8.91 9.28 10.96
C VAL A 7 8.11 8.41 11.92
N ASP A 8 6.79 8.49 11.87
CA ASP A 8 5.85 7.71 12.69
C ASP A 8 4.45 7.66 12.04
N GLU A 9 3.55 6.86 12.60
CA GLU A 9 2.16 6.66 12.11
C GLU A 9 1.11 7.55 12.80
N THR A 10 1.52 8.54 13.61
CA THR A 10 0.62 9.31 14.48
C THR A 10 0.75 10.83 14.38
N ALA A 11 1.82 11.32 13.77
CA ALA A 11 2.08 12.72 13.56
C ALA A 11 0.98 13.36 12.70
N PRO A 12 0.76 14.68 12.82
CA PRO A 12 -0.24 15.37 11.99
C PRO A 12 0.00 15.14 10.50
N LEU A 13 -0.98 14.49 9.85
CA LEU A 13 -0.95 14.20 8.43
C LEU A 13 -1.10 15.49 7.62
N LYS A 14 -0.30 15.64 6.56
CA LYS A 14 -0.33 16.82 5.67
C LYS A 14 -0.72 16.48 4.24
N ALA A 15 -0.33 15.31 3.76
CA ALA A 15 -0.63 14.81 2.44
C ALA A 15 -0.81 13.29 2.49
N VAL A 16 -1.67 12.74 1.64
CA VAL A 16 -1.95 11.31 1.55
C VAL A 16 -2.27 10.89 0.13
N VAL A 17 -1.81 9.71 -0.28
CA VAL A 17 -2.36 9.00 -1.44
C VAL A 17 -3.50 8.14 -0.92
N LEU A 18 -4.72 8.49 -1.30
CA LEU A 18 -5.93 7.76 -0.95
C LEU A 18 -6.37 6.93 -2.15
N GLY A 19 -6.61 5.63 -1.95
CA GLY A 19 -7.13 4.76 -3.00
C GLY A 19 -8.51 5.20 -3.49
N ARG A 20 -9.01 4.52 -4.53
CA ARG A 20 -10.33 4.78 -5.14
C ARG A 20 -11.08 3.49 -5.39
N ALA A 21 -12.40 3.59 -5.45
CA ALA A 21 -13.27 2.44 -5.68
C ALA A 21 -13.85 2.39 -7.09
N GLU A 22 -13.64 3.40 -7.93
CA GLU A 22 -14.17 3.41 -9.29
C GLU A 22 -13.57 2.28 -10.13
N SER A 23 -14.43 1.56 -10.84
CA SER A 23 -14.02 0.51 -11.76
C SER A 23 -13.22 -0.61 -11.09
N SER A 24 -13.65 -1.06 -9.90
CA SER A 24 -12.96 -2.12 -9.14
C SER A 24 -13.03 -3.51 -9.78
N GLY A 25 -13.76 -3.64 -10.89
CA GLY A 25 -14.04 -4.90 -11.57
C GLY A 25 -15.26 -5.63 -11.00
N PRO A 26 -15.56 -6.83 -11.53
CA PRO A 26 -16.67 -7.64 -11.05
C PRO A 26 -16.43 -8.15 -9.63
N VAL A 27 -17.51 -8.61 -8.96
CA VAL A 27 -17.38 -9.35 -7.70
C VAL A 27 -16.51 -10.59 -7.95
N PRO A 28 -15.40 -10.78 -7.21
CA PRO A 28 -14.54 -11.95 -7.38
C PRO A 28 -15.29 -13.25 -7.09
N LYS A 29 -14.87 -14.34 -7.73
CA LYS A 29 -15.34 -15.68 -7.35
C LYS A 29 -14.76 -16.09 -6.00
N PRO A 30 -15.38 -17.03 -5.27
CA PRO A 30 -14.84 -17.55 -4.01
C PRO A 30 -13.38 -18.03 -4.12
N GLU A 31 -13.02 -18.70 -5.22
CA GLU A 31 -11.66 -19.19 -5.49
C GLU A 31 -10.64 -18.08 -5.80
N GLU A 32 -11.10 -16.88 -6.13
CA GLU A 32 -10.26 -15.69 -6.40
C GLU A 32 -10.06 -14.84 -5.13
N ALA A 33 -10.77 -15.14 -4.04
CA ALA A 33 -10.65 -14.41 -2.78
C ALA A 33 -9.34 -14.77 -2.05
N TYR A 34 -8.46 -13.78 -1.90
CA TYR A 34 -7.19 -13.96 -1.20
C TYR A 34 -7.30 -13.82 0.32
N ASP A 35 -8.36 -13.17 0.83
CA ASP A 35 -8.60 -12.99 2.25
C ASP A 35 -9.92 -13.65 2.71
N PRO A 36 -9.97 -14.20 3.95
CA PRO A 36 -11.17 -14.88 4.46
C PRO A 36 -12.40 -13.97 4.56
N LYS A 37 -12.23 -12.65 4.68
CA LYS A 37 -13.34 -11.73 4.90
C LYS A 37 -14.07 -11.43 3.59
N SER A 38 -13.32 -11.21 2.51
CA SER A 38 -13.88 -11.15 1.16
C SER A 38 -14.60 -12.44 0.82
N LEU A 39 -13.99 -13.60 1.10
CA LEU A 39 -14.62 -14.91 0.87
C LEU A 39 -15.96 -15.05 1.62
N GLU A 40 -16.01 -14.68 2.89
CA GLU A 40 -17.25 -14.68 3.70
C GLU A 40 -18.37 -13.83 3.04
N HIS A 41 -18.02 -12.63 2.58
CA HIS A 41 -18.97 -11.72 1.95
C HIS A 41 -19.41 -12.17 0.55
N ILE A 42 -18.52 -12.78 -0.23
CA ILE A 42 -18.85 -13.39 -1.53
C ILE A 42 -19.82 -14.55 -1.33
N LEU A 43 -19.51 -15.49 -0.43
CA LEU A 43 -20.35 -16.67 -0.16
C LEU A 43 -21.72 -16.32 0.41
N SER A 44 -21.83 -15.21 1.15
CA SER A 44 -23.09 -14.72 1.70
C SER A 44 -23.88 -13.80 0.76
N GLY A 45 -23.33 -13.45 -0.41
CA GLY A 45 -23.94 -12.52 -1.36
C GLY A 45 -23.98 -11.07 -0.84
N THR A 46 -23.09 -10.71 0.09
CA THR A 46 -23.01 -9.39 0.73
C THR A 46 -21.71 -8.64 0.39
N TYR A 47 -21.00 -9.05 -0.66
CA TYR A 47 -19.82 -8.33 -1.14
C TYR A 47 -20.17 -6.86 -1.46
N PRO A 48 -19.31 -5.89 -1.09
CA PRO A 48 -19.63 -4.48 -1.23
C PRO A 48 -19.95 -4.08 -2.66
N LYS A 49 -20.95 -3.22 -2.83
CA LYS A 49 -21.28 -2.64 -4.13
C LYS A 49 -20.35 -1.47 -4.41
N GLU A 50 -19.91 -1.34 -5.66
CA GLU A 50 -19.05 -0.25 -6.10
C GLU A 50 -19.59 1.14 -5.72
N ALA A 51 -20.89 1.39 -5.95
CA ALA A 51 -21.51 2.68 -5.62
C ALA A 51 -21.42 3.01 -4.11
N ASP A 52 -21.51 2.00 -3.24
CA ASP A 52 -21.39 2.20 -1.79
C ASP A 52 -19.93 2.45 -1.40
N LEU A 53 -18.98 1.75 -2.02
CA LEU A 53 -17.54 1.95 -1.82
C LEU A 53 -17.10 3.34 -2.28
N ILE A 54 -17.54 3.80 -3.46
CA ILE A 54 -17.25 5.16 -3.97
C ILE A 54 -17.74 6.19 -2.95
N LYS A 55 -18.99 6.07 -2.50
CA LYS A 55 -19.56 6.99 -1.50
C LYS A 55 -18.76 7.01 -0.20
N GLN A 56 -18.29 5.85 0.27
CA GLN A 56 -17.47 5.76 1.48
C GLN A 56 -16.09 6.39 1.29
N MET A 57 -15.43 6.14 0.15
CA MET A 57 -14.10 6.69 -0.16
C MET A 57 -14.14 8.21 -0.35
N GLU A 58 -15.16 8.75 -1.02
CA GLU A 58 -15.35 10.19 -1.15
C GLU A 58 -15.68 10.85 0.20
N GLY A 59 -16.52 10.21 1.02
CA GLY A 59 -16.77 10.67 2.38
C GLY A 59 -15.50 10.68 3.25
N PHE A 60 -14.58 9.72 3.05
CA PHE A 60 -13.30 9.71 3.75
C PHE A 60 -12.35 10.79 3.24
N ALA A 61 -12.30 11.01 1.93
CA ALA A 61 -11.55 12.11 1.32
C ALA A 61 -12.02 13.48 1.83
N ASP A 62 -13.33 13.68 1.94
CA ASP A 62 -13.92 14.91 2.50
C ASP A 62 -13.46 15.20 3.92
N VAL A 63 -13.30 14.16 4.75
CA VAL A 63 -12.77 14.31 6.10
C VAL A 63 -11.31 14.81 6.05
N PHE A 64 -10.46 14.23 5.20
CA PHE A 64 -9.09 14.71 5.04
C PHE A 64 -9.02 16.17 4.59
N MET A 65 -9.79 16.52 3.55
CA MET A 65 -9.84 17.88 3.02
C MET A 65 -10.35 18.88 4.05
N LYS A 66 -11.35 18.51 4.87
CA LYS A 66 -11.85 19.33 5.99
C LYS A 66 -10.77 19.68 7.01
N TYR A 67 -9.82 18.78 7.25
CA TYR A 67 -8.68 19.00 8.15
C TYR A 67 -7.45 19.59 7.44
N GLY A 68 -7.57 19.98 6.16
CA GLY A 68 -6.50 20.61 5.40
C GLY A 68 -5.40 19.63 4.94
N VAL A 69 -5.70 18.33 4.89
CA VAL A 69 -4.81 17.32 4.32
C VAL A 69 -4.95 17.33 2.79
N GLU A 70 -3.83 17.41 2.09
CA GLU A 70 -3.78 17.29 0.63
C GLU A 70 -4.02 15.82 0.22
N VAL A 71 -5.02 15.58 -0.63
CA VAL A 71 -5.41 14.23 -1.05
C VAL A 71 -5.01 14.01 -2.50
N PHE A 72 -4.09 13.08 -2.74
CA PHE A 72 -3.74 12.54 -4.04
C PHE A 72 -4.55 11.26 -4.29
N ARG A 73 -4.95 11.00 -5.53
CA ARG A 73 -5.71 9.81 -5.92
C ARG A 73 -5.00 9.13 -7.10
N PRO A 74 -4.85 7.79 -7.12
CA PRO A 74 -4.35 7.06 -8.30
C PRO A 74 -5.17 7.40 -9.55
N GLU A 75 -4.69 7.30 -10.78
CA GLU A 75 -5.56 7.34 -11.98
C GLU A 75 -6.46 6.11 -12.04
N VAL A 76 -7.62 6.20 -12.70
CA VAL A 76 -8.54 5.06 -12.82
C VAL A 76 -7.97 4.05 -13.81
N ILE A 77 -7.77 2.81 -13.36
CA ILE A 77 -7.51 1.66 -14.22
C ILE A 77 -8.81 0.86 -14.33
N GLN A 78 -9.17 0.48 -15.55
CA GLN A 78 -10.41 -0.26 -15.79
C GLN A 78 -10.33 -1.66 -15.14
N ASP A 79 -11.43 -2.09 -14.53
CA ASP A 79 -11.60 -3.39 -13.87
C ASP A 79 -10.46 -3.74 -12.86
N CYS A 80 -9.94 -2.75 -12.14
CA CYS A 80 -8.82 -2.88 -11.20
C CYS A 80 -9.19 -2.35 -9.81
N ASN A 81 -8.95 -3.15 -8.75
CA ASN A 81 -9.22 -2.73 -7.38
C ASN A 81 -8.08 -1.84 -6.84
N GLN A 82 -8.32 -0.53 -6.78
CA GLN A 82 -7.32 0.47 -6.41
C GLN A 82 -7.57 1.12 -5.03
N ILE A 83 -8.29 0.44 -4.13
CA ILE A 83 -8.61 0.98 -2.80
C ILE A 83 -7.36 1.00 -1.90
N PHE A 84 -6.49 0.00 -2.02
CA PHE A 84 -5.40 -0.24 -1.07
C PHE A 84 -4.06 0.37 -1.51
N ALA A 85 -4.01 1.71 -1.59
CA ALA A 85 -2.80 2.45 -1.98
C ALA A 85 -1.58 2.17 -1.08
N ARG A 86 -1.78 1.71 0.16
CA ARG A 86 -0.71 1.32 1.08
C ARG A 86 0.12 0.15 0.54
N ASP A 87 -0.49 -0.68 -0.27
CA ASP A 87 0.12 -1.94 -0.67
C ASP A 87 0.95 -1.81 -1.95
N ILE A 88 0.84 -0.70 -2.68
CA ILE A 88 1.63 -0.43 -3.89
C ILE A 88 2.89 0.39 -3.58
N ALA A 89 2.83 1.23 -2.56
CA ALA A 89 3.94 2.06 -2.12
C ALA A 89 3.77 2.53 -0.67
N PHE A 90 4.88 2.75 0.00
CA PHE A 90 4.91 3.30 1.36
C PHE A 90 6.12 4.22 1.54
N VAL A 91 6.13 4.99 2.63
CA VAL A 91 7.16 6.00 2.89
C VAL A 91 7.81 5.74 4.24
N ILE A 92 9.14 5.76 4.27
CA ILE A 92 9.95 5.79 5.49
C ILE A 92 10.87 7.01 5.40
N ASP A 93 10.83 7.87 6.42
CA ASP A 93 11.50 9.15 6.43
C ASP A 93 11.18 9.95 5.16
N ASN A 94 12.17 10.18 4.30
CA ASN A 94 12.04 10.90 3.05
C ASN A 94 12.03 10.00 1.81
N LYS A 95 11.90 8.68 1.97
CA LYS A 95 11.98 7.71 0.88
C LYS A 95 10.62 7.06 0.63
N LEU A 96 10.12 7.19 -0.59
CA LEU A 96 9.03 6.36 -1.10
C LEU A 96 9.61 5.04 -1.60
N ILE A 97 9.03 3.93 -1.18
CA ILE A 97 9.46 2.58 -1.54
C ILE A 97 8.31 1.93 -2.31
N LYS A 98 8.58 1.49 -3.56
CA LYS A 98 7.66 0.65 -4.32
C LYS A 98 7.54 -0.69 -3.59
N ALA A 99 6.32 -1.11 -3.25
CA ALA A 99 6.08 -2.44 -2.72
C ALA A 99 6.28 -3.48 -3.82
N ASN A 100 6.73 -4.67 -3.46
CA ASN A 100 7.12 -5.69 -4.43
C ASN A 100 6.65 -7.07 -3.94
N ILE A 101 5.48 -7.54 -4.39
CA ILE A 101 4.94 -8.85 -3.94
C ILE A 101 4.24 -9.58 -5.06
N LEU A 102 3.31 -8.89 -5.74
CA LEU A 102 2.41 -9.51 -6.70
C LEU A 102 2.59 -8.84 -8.06
N PRO A 103 2.85 -9.61 -9.13
CA PRO A 103 2.96 -9.08 -10.50
C PRO A 103 1.74 -8.25 -10.90
N ASP A 104 0.53 -8.69 -10.51
CA ASP A 104 -0.74 -8.01 -10.84
C ASP A 104 -0.86 -6.61 -10.22
N ARG A 105 -0.03 -6.28 -9.22
CA ARG A 105 -0.03 -4.95 -8.57
C ARG A 105 1.00 -3.99 -9.16
N GLU A 106 1.81 -4.44 -10.12
CA GLU A 106 2.70 -3.54 -10.85
C GLU A 106 1.91 -2.52 -11.66
N GLU A 107 0.81 -2.93 -12.28
CA GLU A 107 -0.09 -2.05 -13.02
C GLU A 107 -0.73 -1.00 -12.09
N GLU A 108 -1.07 -1.36 -10.84
CA GLU A 108 -1.61 -0.41 -9.85
C GLU A 108 -0.60 0.72 -9.51
N PHE A 109 0.71 0.43 -9.54
CA PHE A 109 1.72 1.44 -9.30
C PHE A 109 1.78 2.49 -10.43
N GLU A 110 1.43 2.11 -11.66
CA GLU A 110 1.37 3.05 -12.79
C GLU A 110 0.34 4.16 -12.56
N ALA A 111 -0.75 3.85 -11.86
CA ALA A 111 -1.81 4.81 -11.55
C ALA A 111 -1.32 5.98 -10.69
N ILE A 112 -0.21 5.85 -9.96
CA ILE A 112 0.33 6.92 -9.11
C ILE A 112 1.56 7.61 -9.70
N LEU A 113 1.95 7.33 -10.96
CA LEU A 113 3.14 7.96 -11.57
C LEU A 113 3.07 9.49 -11.56
N HIS A 114 1.89 10.07 -11.80
CA HIS A 114 1.68 11.52 -11.71
C HIS A 114 1.93 12.08 -10.30
N VAL A 115 1.81 11.27 -9.25
CA VAL A 115 2.16 11.65 -7.87
C VAL A 115 3.68 11.62 -7.68
N LEU A 116 4.36 10.65 -8.29
CA LEU A 116 5.81 10.51 -8.22
C LEU A 116 6.53 11.70 -8.87
N ASP A 117 5.92 12.36 -9.84
CA ASP A 117 6.45 13.59 -10.45
C ASP A 117 6.65 14.75 -9.45
N TYR A 118 5.97 14.70 -8.30
CA TYR A 118 6.17 15.66 -7.22
C TYR A 118 7.36 15.29 -6.31
N ILE A 119 7.91 14.09 -6.42
CA ILE A 119 8.95 13.54 -5.55
C ILE A 119 10.29 13.55 -6.32
N LEU A 120 11.37 13.86 -5.61
CA LEU A 120 12.71 13.78 -6.18
C LEU A 120 13.04 12.32 -6.56
N PRO A 121 13.57 12.03 -7.76
CA PRO A 121 13.87 10.66 -8.18
C PRO A 121 14.77 9.89 -7.20
N GLU A 122 15.74 10.56 -6.57
CA GLU A 122 16.62 9.97 -5.55
C GLU A 122 15.90 9.60 -4.23
N HIS A 123 14.67 10.06 -4.04
CA HIS A 123 13.80 9.72 -2.92
C HIS A 123 12.86 8.56 -3.24
N ILE A 124 12.90 8.02 -4.46
CA ILE A 124 12.09 6.86 -4.85
C ILE A 124 13.00 5.63 -4.90
N MET A 125 12.60 4.58 -4.19
CA MET A 125 13.31 3.31 -4.10
C MET A 125 12.51 2.23 -4.80
N TYR A 126 13.20 1.49 -5.67
CA TYR A 126 12.69 0.33 -6.37
C TYR A 126 13.46 -0.90 -5.86
N PRO A 127 12.88 -1.67 -4.92
CA PRO A 127 13.49 -2.90 -4.46
C PRO A 127 13.72 -3.88 -5.63
N PRO A 128 14.78 -4.72 -5.59
CA PRO A 128 14.97 -5.78 -6.56
C PRO A 128 13.94 -6.90 -6.38
N GLU A 129 13.79 -7.75 -7.39
CA GLU A 129 12.71 -8.76 -7.49
C GLU A 129 12.61 -9.66 -6.26
N GLU A 130 13.74 -10.12 -5.70
CA GLU A 130 13.80 -11.00 -4.55
C GLU A 130 13.39 -10.35 -3.21
N VAL A 131 13.31 -9.02 -3.16
CA VAL A 131 12.95 -8.25 -1.98
C VAL A 131 11.45 -8.10 -1.95
N HIS A 132 10.78 -8.98 -1.20
CA HIS A 132 9.34 -8.90 -1.03
C HIS A 132 8.99 -8.06 0.21
N VAL A 133 8.24 -6.98 -0.01
CA VAL A 133 7.81 -6.06 1.05
C VAL A 133 6.52 -5.34 0.66
N GLU A 134 5.60 -5.23 1.60
CA GLU A 134 4.36 -4.45 1.46
C GLU A 134 4.21 -3.43 2.57
N GLY A 135 3.61 -2.29 2.24
CA GLY A 135 3.43 -1.20 3.19
C GLY A 135 2.58 -1.56 4.40
N GLY A 136 1.64 -2.51 4.25
CA GLY A 136 0.81 -3.00 5.36
C GLY A 136 1.60 -3.68 6.48
N ASP A 137 2.79 -4.22 6.17
CA ASP A 137 3.67 -4.86 7.14
C ASP A 137 4.68 -3.90 7.78
N VAL A 138 4.82 -2.67 7.27
CA VAL A 138 5.88 -1.73 7.65
C VAL A 138 5.32 -0.57 8.45
N MET A 139 5.81 -0.39 9.68
CA MET A 139 5.40 0.70 10.58
C MET A 139 6.62 1.49 11.10
N PRO A 140 6.88 2.69 10.55
CA PRO A 140 7.86 3.62 11.12
C PRO A 140 7.46 4.07 12.53
N TRP A 141 8.44 4.15 13.43
CA TRP A 141 8.26 4.70 14.77
C TRP A 141 9.56 5.32 15.30
N HIS A 142 9.78 6.60 14.98
CA HIS A 142 10.96 7.38 15.32
C HIS A 142 12.27 6.68 14.94
N ASP A 143 13.05 6.19 15.90
CA ASP A 143 14.31 5.46 15.65
C ASP A 143 14.10 3.98 15.30
N HIS A 144 12.84 3.51 15.24
CA HIS A 144 12.47 2.13 14.92
C HIS A 144 11.69 2.04 13.61
N ILE A 145 11.76 0.87 12.98
CA ILE A 145 10.86 0.43 11.92
C ILE A 145 10.42 -0.98 12.32
N PHE A 146 9.13 -1.19 12.53
CA PHE A 146 8.58 -2.52 12.79
C PHE A 146 8.17 -3.15 11.46
N VAL A 147 8.58 -4.39 11.24
CA VAL A 147 8.30 -5.10 9.99
C VAL A 147 7.67 -6.46 10.28
N GLY A 148 6.40 -6.62 9.93
CA GLY A 148 5.75 -7.92 9.85
C GLY A 148 6.47 -8.79 8.83
N THR A 149 6.80 -10.04 9.19
CA THR A 149 7.50 -10.93 8.27
C THR A 149 7.09 -12.38 8.48
N TYR A 150 7.09 -13.13 7.38
CA TYR A 150 6.94 -14.58 7.41
C TYR A 150 8.26 -15.23 6.99
N THR A 151 8.84 -16.04 7.87
CA THR A 151 10.16 -16.67 7.68
C THR A 151 10.07 -18.19 7.50
N GLY A 152 8.86 -18.72 7.27
CA GLY A 152 8.66 -20.16 7.02
C GLY A 152 9.16 -20.54 5.63
N ASP A 153 9.69 -21.75 5.49
CA ASP A 153 10.19 -22.27 4.20
C ASP A 153 9.09 -22.37 3.13
N ASN A 154 7.83 -22.46 3.57
CA ASN A 154 6.64 -22.45 2.74
C ASN A 154 6.07 -21.04 2.48
N TYR A 155 6.90 -19.99 2.60
CA TYR A 155 6.55 -18.63 2.18
C TYR A 155 5.90 -18.60 0.77
N PRO A 156 6.44 -19.29 -0.26
CA PRO A 156 5.86 -19.25 -1.60
C PRO A 156 4.47 -19.88 -1.70
N ASP A 157 4.10 -20.72 -0.72
CA ASP A 157 2.84 -21.46 -0.72
C ASP A 157 1.66 -20.64 -0.16
N TYR A 158 1.91 -19.46 0.42
CA TYR A 158 0.88 -18.61 1.02
C TYR A 158 0.77 -17.24 0.34
N ILE A 159 -0.36 -17.00 -0.32
CA ILE A 159 -0.71 -15.68 -0.90
C ILE A 159 -0.77 -14.55 0.14
N THR A 160 -0.98 -14.88 1.41
CA THR A 160 -0.99 -13.91 2.51
C THR A 160 0.41 -13.63 3.08
N ALA A 161 1.45 -14.37 2.67
CA ALA A 161 2.82 -14.08 3.05
C ALA A 161 3.36 -12.99 2.12
N ARG A 162 3.44 -11.77 2.66
CA ARG A 162 3.65 -10.55 1.87
C ARG A 162 5.09 -10.03 1.99
N THR A 163 5.67 -10.10 3.18
CA THR A 163 7.05 -9.63 3.44
C THR A 163 7.99 -10.77 3.84
N ASN A 164 9.07 -10.97 3.07
CA ASN A 164 10.06 -12.02 3.31
C ASN A 164 11.28 -11.51 4.10
N GLN A 165 12.19 -12.41 4.49
CA GLN A 165 13.40 -12.04 5.23
C GLN A 165 14.30 -11.08 4.43
N THR A 166 14.40 -11.26 3.11
CA THR A 166 15.15 -10.36 2.21
C THR A 166 14.58 -8.94 2.25
N GLY A 167 13.26 -8.79 2.36
CA GLY A 167 12.52 -7.55 2.62
C GLY A 167 13.02 -6.82 3.86
N VAL A 168 13.05 -7.54 4.98
CA VAL A 168 13.53 -7.01 6.28
C VAL A 168 15.00 -6.57 6.18
N ASP A 169 15.84 -7.39 5.55
CA ASP A 169 17.27 -7.12 5.42
C ASP A 169 17.55 -5.92 4.51
N TYR A 170 16.78 -5.76 3.42
CA TYR A 170 16.83 -4.61 2.53
C TYR A 170 16.49 -3.31 3.26
N ILE A 171 15.40 -3.29 4.04
CA ILE A 171 15.05 -2.12 4.87
C ILE A 171 16.16 -1.81 5.87
N ARG A 172 16.76 -2.82 6.51
CA ARG A 172 17.88 -2.62 7.43
C ARG A 172 19.11 -2.03 6.75
N GLN A 173 19.41 -2.45 5.52
CA GLN A 173 20.52 -1.93 4.72
C GLN A 173 20.29 -0.48 4.29
N MET A 174 19.06 -0.14 3.89
CA MET A 174 18.71 1.18 3.36
C MET A 174 18.53 2.23 4.46
N PHE A 175 18.17 1.81 5.67
CA PHE A 175 18.00 2.68 6.84
C PHE A 175 18.91 2.23 8.00
N PRO A 176 20.25 2.25 7.84
CA PRO A 176 21.19 1.67 8.82
C PRO A 176 21.22 2.41 10.16
N TYR A 177 20.62 3.60 10.21
CA TYR A 177 20.48 4.43 11.41
C TYR A 177 19.17 4.14 12.19
N LYS A 178 18.27 3.31 11.66
CA LYS A 178 17.03 2.87 12.31
C LYS A 178 17.19 1.46 12.87
N LYS A 179 16.44 1.16 13.94
CA LYS A 179 16.33 -0.17 14.53
C LYS A 179 15.17 -0.91 13.89
N VAL A 180 15.47 -1.79 12.93
CA VAL A 180 14.47 -2.68 12.31
C VAL A 180 14.13 -3.82 13.26
N ARG A 181 12.85 -3.98 13.60
CA ARG A 181 12.32 -4.92 14.60
C ARG A 181 11.23 -5.82 14.04
#